data_AF-A0A1Y5EUM5-F1
#
_entry.id   AF-A0A1Y5EUM5-F1
#
_cell.length_a   1.000
_cell.length_b   1.000
_cell.length_c   1.000
_cell.angle_alpha   90.00
_cell.angle_beta   90.00
_cell.angle_gamma   90.00
#
_symmetry.space_group_name_H-M   'P 1'
#
loop_
_entity.id
_entity.type
_entity.pdbx_description
1 polymer ?
#
loop_
_entity_poly.entity_id
_entity_poly.type
_entity_poly.pdbx_seq_one_letter_code
_entity_poly.pdbx_strand_id
1 'polypeptide(L)'
;MARQFPVKDNQDSTLAFLFLVLYTASVLIRPHEMFLTSVEWIIIKVFAIICLIATLAAQRPLKLYPQHWMMLALTPLIVFSGFLNGSGMYGVEEAQKIFVSSIIPLFLYSTCITTIKRQHILMFICLIAALLMVHNGHVQQSEFFGWALDTHSVGRLSIGEKRITYLGFFNDPNDLG
;
A
#
# COMPACT_ATOMS: atom_id res chain seq x y z
N MET A 1 27.17 39.09 0.26
CA MET A 1 27.48 37.72 0.72
C MET A 1 26.18 36.94 0.79
N ALA A 2 25.90 36.08 -0.19
CA ALA A 2 24.77 35.15 -0.10
C ALA A 2 25.07 34.13 1.01
N ARG A 3 24.18 34.01 1.99
CA ARG A 3 24.24 32.95 3.02
C ARG A 3 24.27 31.60 2.30
N GLN A 4 25.43 30.94 2.28
CA GLN A 4 25.50 29.53 1.91
C GLN A 4 24.80 28.75 3.02
N PHE A 5 23.57 28.33 2.75
CA PHE A 5 22.87 27.39 3.62
C PHE A 5 23.64 26.08 3.68
N PRO A 6 23.64 25.42 4.85
CA PRO A 6 23.82 24.01 5.02
C PRO A 6 23.58 23.17 3.78
N VAL A 7 24.55 22.80 2.94
CA VAL A 7 24.28 21.72 1.98
C VAL A 7 24.19 20.48 2.85
N LYS A 8 22.99 20.17 3.35
CA LYS A 8 22.75 19.01 4.20
C LYS A 8 23.19 17.80 3.41
N ASP A 9 24.28 17.23 3.88
CA ASP A 9 24.80 15.93 3.47
C ASP A 9 23.68 14.89 3.57
N ASN A 10 23.74 13.85 2.73
CA ASN A 10 22.67 12.88 2.52
C ASN A 10 22.03 12.45 3.85
N GLN A 11 20.82 12.96 4.14
CA GLN A 11 20.13 12.76 5.40
C GLN A 11 18.99 11.79 5.18
N ASP A 12 19.19 10.57 5.69
CA ASP A 12 18.16 9.54 5.72
C ASP A 12 17.30 9.67 6.97
N SER A 13 16.00 9.89 6.77
CA SER A 13 15.01 9.96 7.83
C SER A 13 14.67 8.55 8.33
N THR A 14 15.18 8.19 9.51
CA THR A 14 14.79 6.96 10.22
C THR A 14 13.33 6.99 10.63
N LEU A 15 12.80 8.16 10.99
CA LEU A 15 11.40 8.35 11.34
C LEU A 15 10.48 8.07 10.14
N ALA A 16 10.80 8.62 8.96
CA ALA A 16 10.03 8.33 7.74
C ALA A 16 10.04 6.84 7.41
N PHE A 17 11.21 6.19 7.53
CA PHE A 17 11.31 4.75 7.31
C PHE A 17 10.50 3.92 8.31
N LEU A 18 10.44 4.32 9.58
CA LEU A 18 9.61 3.66 10.59
C LEU A 18 8.12 3.75 10.23
N PHE A 19 7.64 4.91 9.81
CA PHE A 19 6.24 5.05 9.38
C PHE A 19 5.96 4.34 8.06
N LEU A 20 6.94 4.25 7.15
CA LEU A 20 6.83 3.41 5.96
C LEU A 20 6.64 1.95 6.36
N VAL A 21 7.43 1.43 7.30
CA VAL A 21 7.30 0.07 7.83
C VAL A 21 5.91 -0.18 8.43
N LEU A 22 5.42 0.74 9.27
CA LEU A 22 4.09 0.64 9.87
C LEU A 22 2.98 0.70 8.82
N TYR A 23 3.14 1.55 7.81
CA TYR A 23 2.26 1.63 6.66
C TYR A 23 2.24 0.31 5.88
N THR A 24 3.40 -0.24 5.52
CA THR A 24 3.51 -1.53 4.81
C THR A 24 2.84 -2.66 5.58
N ALA A 25 3.13 -2.79 6.87
CA ALA A 25 2.51 -3.81 7.72
C ALA A 25 0.98 -3.63 7.78
N SER A 26 0.51 -2.39 7.92
CA SER A 26 -0.93 -2.08 8.00
C SER A 26 -1.67 -2.34 6.69
N VAL A 27 -1.02 -2.12 5.54
CA VAL A 27 -1.60 -2.35 4.21
C VAL A 27 -1.65 -3.83 3.86
N LEU A 28 -0.65 -4.62 4.25
CA LEU A 28 -0.59 -6.04 3.90
C LEU A 28 -1.33 -6.93 4.91
N ILE A 29 -1.12 -6.71 6.21
CA ILE A 29 -1.76 -7.51 7.26
C ILE A 29 -3.21 -7.06 7.47
N ARG A 30 -3.48 -5.76 7.32
CA ARG A 30 -4.80 -5.13 7.42
C ARG A 30 -5.49 -5.36 8.77
N PRO A 31 -4.81 -5.09 9.91
CA PRO A 31 -5.36 -5.34 11.25
C PRO A 31 -6.62 -4.53 11.54
N HIS A 32 -6.79 -3.36 10.90
CA HIS A 32 -8.01 -2.57 10.97
C HIS A 32 -9.23 -3.30 10.39
N GLU A 33 -9.07 -4.14 9.39
CA GLU A 33 -10.19 -4.91 8.82
C GLU A 33 -10.32 -6.32 9.40
N MET A 34 -9.42 -6.75 10.29
CA MET A 34 -9.43 -8.10 10.87
C MET A 34 -10.53 -8.34 11.89
N PHE A 35 -11.00 -7.28 12.55
CA PHE A 35 -11.98 -7.37 13.63
C PHE A 35 -13.09 -6.35 13.44
N LEU A 36 -14.31 -6.70 13.86
CA LEU A 36 -15.47 -5.81 13.75
C LEU A 36 -15.25 -4.47 14.46
N THR A 37 -14.54 -4.49 15.59
CA THR A 37 -14.22 -3.31 16.41
C THR A 37 -13.21 -2.37 15.76
N SER A 38 -12.45 -2.83 14.77
CA SER A 38 -11.34 -2.07 14.17
C SER A 38 -11.65 -1.52 12.78
N VAL A 39 -12.81 -1.88 12.17
CA VAL A 39 -13.15 -1.53 10.77
C VAL A 39 -13.11 -0.02 10.52
N GLU A 40 -13.48 0.79 11.51
CA GLU A 40 -13.49 2.24 11.39
C GLU A 40 -12.10 2.90 11.56
N TRP A 41 -11.06 2.11 11.88
CA TRP A 41 -9.73 2.65 12.15
C TRP A 41 -9.04 3.12 10.87
N ILE A 42 -8.72 4.42 10.82
CA ILE A 42 -8.10 5.06 9.65
C ILE A 42 -6.55 5.01 9.70
N ILE A 43 -5.99 3.91 10.22
CA ILE A 43 -4.56 3.79 10.56
C ILE A 43 -3.66 3.90 9.31
N ILE A 44 -4.06 3.29 8.19
CA ILE A 44 -3.28 3.33 6.94
C ILE A 44 -3.08 4.78 6.48
N LYS A 45 -4.16 5.59 6.46
CA LYS A 45 -4.08 6.98 5.99
C LYS A 45 -3.21 7.81 6.93
N VAL A 46 -3.35 7.62 8.24
CA VAL A 46 -2.54 8.32 9.25
C VAL A 46 -1.05 8.03 9.06
N PHE A 47 -0.67 6.75 8.93
CA PHE A 47 0.74 6.38 8.71
C PHE A 47 1.27 6.90 7.38
N ALA A 48 0.48 6.85 6.30
CA ALA A 48 0.88 7.39 5.01
C ALA A 48 1.14 8.91 5.07
N ILE A 49 0.25 9.68 5.71
CA ILE A 49 0.38 11.13 5.86
C ILE A 49 1.61 11.49 6.70
N ILE A 50 1.80 10.84 7.85
CA ILE A 50 2.96 11.11 8.71
C ILE A 50 4.26 10.72 7.99
N CYS A 51 4.28 9.58 7.31
CA CYS A 51 5.42 9.16 6.50
C CYS A 51 5.75 10.22 5.44
N LEU A 52 4.75 10.70 4.70
CA LEU A 52 4.94 11.71 3.66
C LEU A 52 5.49 13.02 4.21
N ILE A 53 4.91 13.53 5.30
CA ILE A 53 5.39 14.76 5.95
C ILE A 53 6.83 14.58 6.43
N ALA A 54 7.13 13.46 7.08
CA ALA A 54 8.47 13.14 7.57
C ALA A 54 9.50 13.04 6.42
N THR A 55 9.13 12.41 5.30
CA THR A 55 9.98 12.32 4.11
C THR A 55 10.24 13.71 3.53
N LEU A 56 9.22 14.54 3.33
CA LEU A 56 9.38 15.88 2.77
C LEU A 56 10.24 16.80 3.65
N ALA A 57 10.09 16.69 4.98
CA ALA A 57 10.80 17.52 5.95
C ALA A 57 12.25 17.10 6.17
N ALA A 58 12.53 15.79 6.25
CA ALA A 58 13.82 15.28 6.72
C ALA A 58 14.64 14.49 5.69
N GLN A 59 14.01 13.89 4.67
CA GLN A 59 14.72 13.10 3.67
C GLN A 59 15.40 14.03 2.65
N ARG A 60 16.72 13.92 2.51
CA ARG A 60 17.51 14.64 1.49
C ARG A 60 18.62 13.75 0.94
N PRO A 61 18.85 13.71 -0.38
CA PRO A 61 18.09 14.37 -1.45
C PRO A 61 16.77 13.67 -1.78
N LEU A 62 15.76 14.43 -2.20
CA LEU A 62 14.52 13.87 -2.75
C LEU A 62 14.76 13.49 -4.21
N LYS A 63 15.03 12.21 -4.46
CA LYS A 63 15.26 11.70 -5.82
C LYS A 63 13.94 11.40 -6.51
N LEU A 64 13.61 12.16 -7.53
CA LEU A 64 12.48 11.90 -8.41
C LEU A 64 12.95 11.11 -9.64
N TYR A 65 12.68 9.81 -9.64
CA TYR A 65 12.89 8.95 -10.80
C TYR A 65 11.88 9.23 -11.94
N PRO A 66 12.21 8.87 -13.19
CA PRO A 66 11.30 9.01 -14.33
C PRO A 66 9.92 8.37 -14.12
N GLN A 67 9.87 7.25 -13.38
CA GLN A 67 8.62 6.55 -13.04
C GLN A 67 7.63 7.46 -12.28
N HIS A 68 8.10 8.35 -11.41
CA HIS A 68 7.22 9.29 -10.71
C HIS A 68 6.58 10.29 -11.68
N TRP A 69 7.37 10.80 -12.63
CA TRP A 69 6.88 11.72 -13.65
C TRP A 69 5.86 11.06 -14.57
N MET A 70 6.11 9.81 -14.97
CA MET A 70 5.17 9.04 -15.78
C MET A 70 3.84 8.82 -15.04
N MET A 71 3.88 8.44 -13.76
CA MET A 71 2.68 8.23 -12.96
C MET A 71 1.91 9.54 -12.71
N LEU A 72 2.61 10.65 -12.48
CA LEU A 72 1.98 11.98 -12.36
C LEU A 72 1.36 12.45 -13.68
N ALA A 73 2.00 12.17 -14.82
CA ALA A 73 1.45 12.47 -16.15
C ALA A 73 0.24 11.59 -16.51
N LEU A 74 0.17 10.37 -15.96
CA LEU A 74 -0.97 9.48 -16.13
C LEU A 74 -2.24 10.04 -15.47
N THR A 75 -2.12 10.76 -14.34
CA THR A 75 -3.25 11.33 -13.60
C THR A 75 -4.15 12.24 -14.47
N PRO A 76 -3.65 13.30 -15.13
CA PRO A 76 -4.49 14.11 -16.02
C PRO A 76 -4.97 13.32 -17.24
N LEU A 77 -4.19 12.35 -17.73
CA LEU A 77 -4.60 11.52 -18.87
C LEU A 77 -5.83 10.67 -18.55
N ILE A 78 -5.92 10.12 -17.33
CA ILE A 78 -7.12 9.41 -16.83
C ILE A 78 -8.33 10.35 -16.81
N VAL A 79 -8.16 11.59 -16.33
CA VAL A 79 -9.23 12.58 -16.31
C VAL A 79 -9.71 12.90 -17.73
N PHE A 80 -8.79 13.16 -18.65
CA PHE A 80 -9.11 13.40 -20.06
C PHE A 80 -9.80 12.19 -20.70
N SER A 81 -9.32 10.98 -20.43
CA SER A 81 -9.93 9.76 -20.94
C SER A 81 -11.36 9.58 -20.42
N GLY A 82 -11.62 9.81 -19.13
CA GLY A 82 -12.97 9.76 -18.57
C GLY A 82 -13.91 10.79 -19.19
N PHE A 83 -13.40 12.01 -19.42
CA PHE A 83 -14.17 13.04 -20.10
C PHE A 83 -14.51 12.64 -21.55
N LEU A 84 -13.53 12.14 -22.32
CA LEU A 84 -13.73 11.70 -23.71
C LEU A 84 -14.64 10.49 -23.84
N ASN A 85 -14.62 9.59 -22.86
CA ASN A 85 -15.50 8.41 -22.80
C ASN A 85 -16.92 8.73 -22.28
N GLY A 86 -17.24 9.99 -22.01
CA GLY A 86 -18.56 10.40 -21.53
C GLY A 86 -18.84 10.04 -20.06
N SER A 87 -17.84 9.55 -19.31
CA SER A 87 -17.97 9.27 -17.88
C SER A 87 -17.77 10.51 -17.00
N GLY A 88 -17.38 11.64 -17.59
CA GLY A 88 -17.37 12.94 -16.93
C GLY A 88 -16.51 12.95 -15.67
N MET A 89 -17.14 13.18 -14.51
CA MET A 89 -16.46 13.31 -13.21
C MET A 89 -15.84 12.00 -12.69
N TYR A 90 -16.28 10.84 -13.19
CA TYR A 90 -15.70 9.55 -12.80
C TYR A 90 -14.20 9.47 -13.15
N GLY A 91 -13.74 10.14 -14.22
CA GLY A 91 -12.31 10.23 -14.53
C GLY A 91 -11.50 10.95 -13.44
N VAL A 92 -12.09 11.94 -12.76
CA VAL A 92 -11.45 12.64 -11.63
C VAL A 92 -11.37 11.73 -10.40
N GLU A 93 -12.44 11.00 -10.10
CA GLU A 93 -12.46 10.05 -8.98
C GLU A 93 -11.42 8.94 -9.15
N GLU A 94 -11.30 8.36 -10.35
CA GLU A 94 -10.29 7.34 -10.64
C GLU A 94 -8.85 7.90 -10.58
N ALA A 95 -8.66 9.12 -11.08
CA ALA A 95 -7.39 9.81 -10.96
C ALA A 95 -6.99 10.05 -9.50
N GLN A 96 -7.95 10.45 -8.64
CA GLN A 96 -7.74 10.60 -7.20
C GLN A 96 -7.40 9.28 -6.52
N LYS A 97 -8.11 8.19 -6.86
CA LYS A 97 -7.82 6.85 -6.34
C LYS A 97 -6.38 6.45 -6.67
N ILE A 98 -5.97 6.54 -7.93
CA ILE A 98 -4.60 6.23 -8.37
C ILE A 98 -3.56 7.09 -7.68
N PHE A 99 -3.85 8.37 -7.45
CA PHE A 99 -2.93 9.26 -6.75
C PHE A 99 -2.66 8.77 -5.32
N VAL A 100 -3.71 8.41 -4.59
CA VAL A 100 -3.62 7.98 -3.19
C VAL A 100 -3.10 6.54 -3.06
N SER A 101 -3.58 5.61 -3.90
CA SER A 101 -3.24 4.18 -3.79
C SER A 101 -1.91 3.80 -4.44
N SER A 102 -1.44 4.56 -5.43
CA SER A 102 -0.26 4.19 -6.22
C SER A 102 0.85 5.24 -6.18
N ILE A 103 0.55 6.51 -6.44
CA ILE A 103 1.59 7.55 -6.59
C ILE A 103 2.27 7.86 -5.26
N ILE A 104 1.50 8.09 -4.19
CA ILE A 104 2.05 8.35 -2.86
C ILE A 104 2.91 7.16 -2.40
N PRO A 105 2.42 5.90 -2.40
CA PRO A 105 3.23 4.76 -1.99
C PRO A 105 4.51 4.61 -2.83
N LEU A 106 4.41 4.71 -4.16
CA LEU A 106 5.57 4.62 -5.05
C LEU A 106 6.65 5.64 -4.66
N PHE A 107 6.24 6.89 -4.43
CA PHE A 107 7.14 7.94 -3.98
C PHE A 107 7.76 7.64 -2.62
N LEU A 108 6.99 7.17 -1.64
CA LEU A 108 7.51 6.85 -0.31
C LEU A 108 8.50 5.69 -0.34
N TYR A 109 8.18 4.59 -1.04
CA TYR A 109 9.06 3.44 -1.15
C TYR A 109 10.36 3.77 -1.88
N SER A 110 10.29 4.48 -3.02
CA SER A 110 11.47 4.82 -3.81
C SER A 110 12.41 5.81 -3.10
N THR A 111 11.88 6.67 -2.23
CA THR A 111 12.68 7.68 -1.52
C THR A 111 13.19 7.22 -0.16
N CYS A 112 12.46 6.35 0.55
CA CYS A 112 12.81 5.94 1.92
C CYS A 112 13.62 4.64 1.97
N ILE A 113 13.56 3.79 0.95
CA ILE A 113 14.42 2.59 0.82
C ILE A 113 15.79 3.02 0.27
N THR A 114 16.63 3.55 1.16
CA THR A 114 17.96 4.05 0.78
C THR A 114 19.07 3.00 0.92
N THR A 115 18.81 1.90 1.64
CA THR A 115 19.80 0.85 1.89
C THR A 115 19.20 -0.55 1.76
N ILE A 116 20.06 -1.53 1.45
CA ILE A 116 19.67 -2.95 1.36
C ILE A 116 19.08 -3.45 2.69
N LYS A 117 19.60 -3.00 3.83
CA LYS A 117 19.06 -3.36 5.16
C LYS A 117 17.59 -2.95 5.31
N ARG A 118 17.23 -1.74 4.88
CA ARG A 118 15.85 -1.24 4.89
C ARG A 118 14.94 -2.07 3.98
N GLN A 119 15.44 -2.44 2.79
CA GLN A 119 14.72 -3.33 1.88
C GLN A 119 14.48 -4.71 2.51
N HIS A 120 15.48 -5.31 3.16
CA HIS A 120 15.32 -6.60 3.84
C HIS A 120 14.30 -6.55 4.98
N ILE A 121 14.24 -5.44 5.74
CA ILE A 121 13.22 -5.26 6.79
C ILE A 121 11.81 -5.27 6.19
N LEU A 122 11.59 -4.54 5.09
CA LEU A 122 10.29 -4.51 4.42
C LEU A 122 9.93 -5.88 3.82
N MET A 123 10.91 -6.57 3.22
CA MET A 123 10.71 -7.93 2.72
C MET A 123 10.34 -8.91 3.83
N PHE A 124 10.96 -8.80 5.01
CA PHE A 124 10.59 -9.61 6.17
C PHE A 124 9.13 -9.37 6.61
N ILE A 125 8.66 -8.12 6.55
CA ILE A 125 7.25 -7.79 6.82
C ILE A 125 6.33 -8.44 5.76
N CYS A 126 6.70 -8.39 4.48
CA CYS A 126 5.94 -9.07 3.43
C CYS A 126 5.87 -10.59 3.68
N LEU A 127 6.94 -11.21 4.13
CA LEU A 127 6.96 -12.64 4.48
C LEU A 127 6.03 -12.96 5.65
N ILE A 128 6.06 -12.15 6.72
CA ILE A 128 5.13 -12.31 7.86
C ILE A 128 3.69 -12.17 7.37
N ALA A 129 3.39 -11.16 6.56
CA ALA A 129 2.05 -10.95 6.02
C ALA A 129 1.60 -12.15 5.17
N ALA A 130 2.48 -12.68 4.30
CA ALA A 130 2.18 -13.85 3.50
C ALA A 130 1.91 -15.09 4.37
N LEU A 131 2.68 -15.30 5.44
CA LEU A 131 2.43 -16.40 6.38
C LEU A 131 1.07 -16.28 7.07
N LEU A 132 0.66 -15.08 7.47
CA LEU A 132 -0.67 -14.83 8.04
C LEU A 132 -1.79 -15.12 7.03
N MET A 133 -1.62 -14.67 5.78
CA MET A 133 -2.58 -14.94 4.69
C MET A 133 -2.72 -16.44 4.42
N VAL A 134 -1.60 -17.17 4.33
CA VAL A 134 -1.59 -18.62 4.14
C VAL A 134 -2.23 -19.35 5.32
N HIS A 135 -1.94 -18.94 6.55
CA HIS A 135 -2.57 -19.52 7.73
C HIS A 135 -4.09 -19.30 7.72
N ASN A 136 -4.54 -18.08 7.38
CA ASN A 136 -5.97 -17.80 7.21
C ASN A 136 -6.61 -18.64 6.11
N GLY A 137 -5.93 -18.79 4.98
CA GLY A 137 -6.37 -19.65 3.88
C GLY A 137 -6.43 -21.14 4.27
N HIS A 138 -5.47 -21.62 5.07
CA HIS A 138 -5.49 -22.99 5.57
C HIS A 138 -6.72 -23.25 6.46
N VAL A 139 -7.05 -22.30 7.34
CA VAL A 139 -8.27 -22.40 8.17
C VAL A 139 -9.53 -22.38 7.29
N GLN A 140 -9.60 -21.53 6.27
CA GLN A 140 -10.72 -21.54 5.30
C GLN A 140 -10.85 -22.86 4.54
N GLN A 141 -9.73 -23.51 4.21
CA GLN A 141 -9.75 -24.79 3.53
C GLN A 141 -10.35 -25.89 4.43
N SER A 142 -10.12 -25.83 5.73
CA SER A 142 -10.63 -26.75 6.74
C SER A 142 -12.07 -26.46 7.14
N GLU A 143 -12.37 -25.21 7.52
CA GLU A 143 -13.61 -24.81 8.23
C GLU A 143 -14.51 -23.86 7.41
N PHE A 144 -14.24 -23.69 6.12
CA PHE A 144 -14.92 -22.76 5.18
C PHE A 144 -14.70 -21.28 5.49
N PHE A 145 -14.74 -20.86 6.75
CA PHE A 145 -14.43 -19.49 7.19
C PHE A 145 -12.98 -19.38 7.66
N GLY A 146 -12.38 -18.21 7.46
CA GLY A 146 -11.09 -17.84 8.02
C GLY A 146 -11.24 -17.21 9.40
N TRP A 147 -10.12 -17.03 10.09
CA TRP A 147 -10.09 -16.32 11.37
C TRP A 147 -10.11 -14.80 11.19
N ALA A 148 -9.72 -14.29 10.02
CA ALA A 148 -9.89 -12.88 9.66
C ALA A 148 -11.35 -12.59 9.26
N LEU A 149 -11.88 -11.45 9.73
CA LEU A 149 -13.27 -11.05 9.50
C LEU A 149 -13.68 -11.13 8.02
N ASP A 150 -14.88 -11.67 7.77
CA ASP A 150 -15.50 -11.82 6.44
C ASP A 150 -14.70 -12.64 5.41
N THR A 151 -13.57 -13.23 5.79
CA THR A 151 -12.81 -14.11 4.90
C THR A 151 -13.40 -15.51 4.88
N HIS A 152 -13.63 -16.04 3.69
CA HIS A 152 -14.27 -17.34 3.49
C HIS A 152 -13.83 -17.98 2.17
N SER A 153 -13.93 -19.30 2.13
CA SER A 153 -13.58 -20.07 0.94
C SER A 153 -14.66 -19.89 -0.13
N VAL A 154 -14.23 -19.60 -1.34
CA VAL A 154 -15.07 -19.42 -2.52
C VAL A 154 -14.73 -20.46 -3.59
N GLY A 155 -15.64 -20.75 -4.51
CA GLY A 155 -15.42 -21.73 -5.57
C GLY A 155 -16.54 -22.77 -5.66
N ARG A 156 -16.36 -23.77 -6.54
CA ARG A 156 -17.35 -24.83 -6.74
C ARG A 156 -17.20 -25.91 -5.67
N LEU A 157 -17.68 -25.61 -4.47
CA LEU A 157 -17.63 -26.48 -3.29
C LEU A 157 -18.20 -27.88 -3.52
N SER A 158 -19.18 -28.01 -4.42
CA SER A 158 -19.79 -29.30 -4.79
C SER A 158 -18.83 -30.26 -5.50
N ILE A 159 -17.72 -29.77 -6.06
CA ILE A 159 -16.68 -30.58 -6.72
C ILE A 159 -15.35 -30.53 -5.89
N GLY A 160 -15.40 -29.98 -4.67
CA GLY A 160 -14.23 -29.88 -3.79
C GLY A 160 -13.25 -28.76 -4.15
N GLU A 161 -13.60 -27.87 -5.08
CA GLU A 161 -12.80 -26.69 -5.40
C GLU A 161 -12.99 -25.64 -4.30
N LYS A 162 -11.94 -25.42 -3.50
CA LYS A 162 -11.86 -24.41 -2.46
C LYS A 162 -10.76 -23.42 -2.79
N ARG A 163 -11.14 -22.17 -3.02
CA ARG A 163 -10.23 -21.05 -3.21
C ARG A 163 -10.29 -20.17 -1.96
N ILE A 164 -9.15 -19.62 -1.58
CA ILE A 164 -9.02 -18.82 -0.37
C ILE A 164 -9.18 -17.34 -0.73
N THR A 165 -9.70 -16.56 0.20
CA THR A 165 -9.79 -15.10 0.10
C THR A 165 -9.08 -14.46 1.28
N TYR A 166 -8.72 -13.19 1.16
CA TYR A 166 -8.19 -12.42 2.26
C TYR A 166 -8.81 -11.01 2.29
N LEU A 167 -8.35 -10.17 3.20
CA LEU A 167 -8.91 -8.84 3.38
C LEU A 167 -8.49 -7.91 2.23
N GLY A 168 -9.43 -7.11 1.72
CA GLY A 168 -9.13 -5.92 0.91
C GLY A 168 -8.92 -6.18 -0.56
N PHE A 169 -7.79 -5.69 -1.09
CA PHE A 169 -7.37 -5.99 -2.46
C PHE A 169 -6.83 -7.42 -2.64
N PHE A 170 -6.98 -8.27 -1.61
CA PHE A 170 -6.77 -9.71 -1.70
C PHE A 170 -8.08 -10.50 -1.48
N ASN A 171 -9.23 -9.81 -1.54
CA ASN A 171 -10.54 -10.43 -1.37
C ASN A 171 -10.99 -11.19 -2.62
N ASP A 172 -10.47 -10.84 -3.80
CA ASP A 172 -10.66 -11.70 -4.97
C ASP A 172 -9.72 -12.92 -4.82
N PRO A 173 -10.23 -14.16 -4.93
CA PRO A 173 -9.39 -15.35 -4.88
C PRO A 173 -8.37 -15.44 -6.02
N ASN A 174 -8.47 -14.60 -7.06
CA ASN A 174 -7.47 -14.50 -8.12
C ASN A 174 -6.29 -13.58 -7.74
N ASP A 175 -6.41 -12.77 -6.67
CA ASP A 175 -5.39 -11.80 -6.27
C ASP A 175 -4.23 -12.46 -5.49
N LEU A 176 -4.44 -13.68 -4.98
CA LEU A 176 -3.46 -14.42 -4.18
C LEU A 176 -2.51 -15.31 -5.01
N GLY A 177 -2.69 -15.36 -6.33
CA GLY A 177 -1.92 -16.17 -7.28
C GLY A 177 -2.40 -17.60 -7.39
#